data_AF-A0A2J4XWL7-F1
#
_entry.id   AF-A0A2J4XWL7-F1
#
_cell.length_a   1.000
_cell.length_b   1.000
_cell.length_c   1.000
_cell.angle_alpha   90.00
_cell.angle_beta   90.00
_cell.angle_gamma   90.00
#
_symmetry.space_group_name_H-M   'P 1'
#
loop_
_entity.id
_entity.type
_entity.pdbx_description
1 polymer ?
#
loop_
_entity_poly.entity_id
_entity_poly.type
_entity_poly.pdbx_seq_one_letter_code
_entity_poly.pdbx_strand_id
1 'polypeptide(L)' 'MSSRIKGLVKWYNESKGFGFISPLDGGKDISVHCSALRGDNFNTLFEGQKVEYAILHR' A
#
# COMPACT_ATOMS: atom_id res chain seq x y z
N MET A 1 -13.07 8.91 -10.46
CA MET A 1 -11.80 8.68 -11.18
C MET A 1 -10.78 8.15 -10.18
N SER A 2 -10.23 6.96 -10.42
CA SER A 2 -9.28 6.33 -9.50
C SER A 2 -7.89 6.96 -9.69
N SER A 3 -7.58 8.02 -8.94
CA SER A 3 -6.25 8.63 -8.95
C SER A 3 -5.23 7.61 -8.44
N ARG A 4 -4.33 7.17 -9.31
CA ARG A 4 -3.22 6.27 -8.95
C ARG A 4 -2.07 7.09 -8.37
N ILE A 5 -1.68 6.76 -7.15
CA ILE A 5 -0.65 7.45 -6.37
C ILE A 5 0.51 6.48 -6.14
N LYS A 6 1.73 7.00 -6.15
CA LYS A 6 2.94 6.24 -5.83
C LYS A 6 3.36 6.51 -4.39
N GLY A 7 3.73 5.45 -3.69
CA GLY A 7 4.22 5.51 -2.32
C GLY A 7 5.29 4.48 -2.05
N LEU A 8 5.89 4.63 -0.88
CA LEU A 8 6.82 3.67 -0.30
C LEU A 8 6.12 2.95 0.83
N VAL A 9 6.25 1.64 0.88
CA VAL A 9 5.75 0.85 2.00
C VAL A 9 6.54 1.23 3.24
N LYS A 10 5.86 1.81 4.23
CA LYS A 10 6.48 2.20 5.49
C LYS A 10 6.76 0.98 6.35
N TRP A 11 5.78 0.08 6.42
CA TRP A 11 5.90 -1.23 7.04
C TRP A 11 4.69 -2.06 6.64
N TYR A 12 4.83 -3.38 6.65
CA TYR A 12 3.75 -4.31 6.40
C TYR A 12 3.89 -5.51 7.31
N ASN A 13 2.78 -5.97 7.88
CA ASN A 13 2.74 -7.17 8.70
C ASN A 13 1.93 -8.24 7.96
N GLU A 14 2.62 -9.19 7.38
CA GLU A 14 2.02 -10.31 6.65
C GLU A 14 1.20 -11.23 7.57
N SER A 15 1.61 -11.41 8.83
CA SER A 15 0.88 -12.23 9.81
C SER A 15 -0.48 -11.63 10.15
N LYS A 16 -0.57 -10.29 10.21
CA LYS A 16 -1.83 -9.58 10.45
C LYS A 16 -2.57 -9.20 9.17
N GLY A 17 -1.91 -9.27 8.01
CA GLY A 17 -2.48 -8.91 6.71
C GLY A 17 -2.77 -7.42 6.53
N PHE A 18 -2.04 -6.54 7.22
CA PHE A 18 -2.17 -5.09 7.02
C PHE A 18 -0.83 -4.37 7.15
N GLY A 19 -0.76 -3.16 6.60
CA GLY A 19 0.40 -2.30 6.71
C GLY A 19 0.08 -0.85 6.40
N PHE A 20 1.13 -0.06 6.23
CA PHE A 20 1.04 1.34 5.89
C PHE A 20 1.98 1.71 4.75
N ILE A 21 1.50 2.60 3.90
CA ILE A 21 2.23 3.16 2.77
C ILE A 21 2.36 4.66 3.03
N SER A 22 3.59 5.17 2.98
CA SER A 22 3.87 6.60 2.99
C SER A 22 3.85 7.12 1.54
N PRO A 23 2.97 8.07 1.21
CA PRO A 23 2.97 8.72 -0.10
C PRO A 23 4.28 9.46 -0.35
N LEU A 24 4.77 9.43 -1.59
CA LEU A 24 5.96 10.23 -1.97
C LEU A 24 5.69 11.74 -1.95
N ASP A 25 4.43 12.14 -2.00
CA ASP A 25 3.98 13.53 -1.95
C ASP A 25 4.06 14.16 -0.54
N GLY A 26 4.51 13.40 0.47
CA GLY A 26 4.56 13.86 1.86
C GLY A 26 3.19 13.92 2.54
N GLY A 27 2.17 13.32 1.92
CA GLY A 27 0.83 13.21 2.47
C GLY A 27 0.73 12.27 3.68
N LYS A 28 -0.50 12.09 4.18
CA LYS A 28 -0.76 11.19 5.32
C LYS A 28 -0.46 9.73 4.96
N ASP A 29 0.01 8.98 5.95
CA ASP A 29 0.19 7.53 5.82
C ASP A 29 -1.14 6.85 5.49
N ILE A 30 -1.12 5.96 4.50
CA ILE A 30 -2.29 5.24 3.99
C ILE A 30 -2.23 3.81 4.47
N SER A 31 -3.29 3.36 5.15
CA SER A 31 -3.42 1.96 5.55
C SER A 31 -3.74 1.08 4.35
N VAL A 32 -3.03 -0.04 4.21
CA VAL A 32 -3.28 -1.06 3.19
C VAL A 32 -3.64 -2.37 3.88
N HIS A 33 -4.63 -3.08 3.34
CA HIS A 33 -5.04 -4.40 3.79
C HIS A 33 -4.69 -5.44 2.72
N CYS A 34 -4.38 -6.67 3.12
CA CYS A 34 -3.99 -7.75 2.23
C CYS A 34 -5.06 -8.02 1.14
N SER A 35 -6.34 -7.80 1.47
CA SER A 35 -7.46 -7.93 0.52
C SER A 35 -7.44 -6.92 -0.63
N ALA A 36 -6.71 -5.81 -0.49
CA ALA A 36 -6.55 -4.81 -1.55
C ALA A 36 -5.33 -5.11 -2.44
N LEU A 37 -4.45 -6.02 -2.03
CA LEU A 37 -3.30 -6.43 -2.84
C LEU A 37 -3.80 -7.24 -4.04
N ARG A 38 -3.39 -6.82 -5.24
CA ARG A 38 -3.66 -7.53 -6.50
C ARG A 38 -2.35 -7.70 -7.25
N GLY A 39 -1.90 -8.93 -7.39
CA GLY A 39 -0.70 -9.29 -8.14
C GLY A 39 -0.41 -10.79 -8.06
N ASP A 40 0.23 -11.33 -9.10
CA ASP A 40 0.58 -12.75 -9.22
C ASP A 40 1.71 -13.20 -8.30
N ASN A 41 2.47 -12.27 -7.73
CA ASN A 41 3.64 -12.57 -6.92
C ASN A 41 3.49 -12.04 -5.50
N PHE A 42 2.89 -12.90 -4.67
CA PHE A 42 2.97 -12.94 -3.21
C PHE A 42 2.30 -11.76 -2.47
N ASN A 43 1.32 -12.10 -1.60
CA ASN A 43 0.50 -11.20 -0.79
C ASN A 43 1.27 -10.43 0.31
N THR A 44 2.53 -10.06 0.05
CA THR A 44 3.42 -9.40 1.00
C THR A 44 4.07 -8.17 0.38
N LEU A 45 4.38 -7.22 1.26
CA LEU A 45 5.03 -5.96 0.91
C LEU A 45 6.28 -5.82 1.77
N PHE A 46 7.37 -5.35 1.16
CA PHE A 46 8.62 -5.10 1.86
C PHE A 46 8.73 -3.63 2.25
N GLU A 47 9.30 -3.33 3.41
CA GLU A 47 9.62 -1.95 3.79
C GLU A 47 10.51 -1.27 2.73
N GLY A 48 10.18 -0.03 2.38
CA GLY A 48 10.86 0.73 1.32
C GLY A 48 10.49 0.32 -0.10
N GLN A 49 9.63 -0.69 -0.29
CA GLN A 49 9.17 -1.08 -1.62
C GLN A 49 8.32 0.03 -2.24
N LYS A 50 8.62 0.35 -3.50
CA LYS A 50 7.80 1.26 -4.31
C LYS A 50 6.53 0.55 -4.76
N VAL A 51 5.39 1.13 -4.42
CA VAL A 51 4.07 0.62 -4.76
C VAL A 51 3.21 1.71 -5.40
N GLU A 52 2.30 1.30 -6.28
CA GLU A 52 1.27 2.15 -6.84
C GLU A 52 -0.09 1.71 -6.28
N TYR A 53 -0.86 2.65 -5.76
CA TYR A 53 -2.15 2.37 -5.14
C TYR A 53 -3.19 3.42 -5.56
N ALA A 54 -4.48 3.08 -5.42
CA ALA A 54 -5.56 4.02 -5.64
C ALA A 54 -6.45 4.06 -4.39
N ILE A 55 -6.78 5.26 -3.93
CA ILE A 55 -7.66 5.45 -2.77
C ILE A 55 -9.11 5.26 -3.24
N LEU A 56 -9.77 4.24 -2.71
CA LEU A 56 -11.20 4.00 -2.93
C LEU A 56 -11.97 4.64 -1.77
N HIS A 57 -12.63 5.77 -2.02
CA HIS A 57 -13.67 6.29 -1.12
C HIS A 57 -14.97 5.52 -1.42
N ARG A 58 -15.36 4.59 -0.55
CA ARG A 58 -16.69 3.98 -0.57
C ARG A 58 -17.48 4.41 0.67
#